data_AF-A0A9D8L548-F1
#
_entry.id   AF-A0A9D8L548-F1
#
_cell.length_a   1.000
_cell.length_b   1.000
_cell.length_c   1.000
_cell.angle_alpha   90.00
_cell.angle_beta   90.00
_cell.angle_gamma   90.00
#
_symmetry.space_group_name_H-M   'P 1'
#
loop_
_entity.id
_entity.type
_entity.pdbx_description
1 polymer ?
#
loop_
_entity_poly.entity_id
_entity_poly.type
_entity_poly.pdbx_seq_one_letter_code
_entity_poly.pdbx_strand_id
1 'polypeptide(L)'
;GAGTAKIIAVCVDKRESTDRIVELIKAEFPLARLLVRSYDRGHTIDLINAGVDYQIREVYESALLFGEAALRELGAEPDEVAQVMADVRRRDEERLELQLAEGIFAGRDLVRGARPVPTPLSPPKRPAQTINEQEAAPAEAAEEEEREEIG
;
A
#
# COMPACT_ATOMS: atom_id res chain seq x y z
N GLY A 1 -34.73 12.18 11.07
CA GLY A 1 -33.98 10.91 11.11
C GLY A 1 -32.53 11.14 11.49
N ALA A 2 -31.78 11.93 10.72
CA ALA A 2 -30.35 12.15 10.94
C ALA A 2 -29.98 12.60 12.36
N GLY A 3 -30.72 13.53 12.97
CA GLY A 3 -30.46 14.01 14.33
C GLY A 3 -30.56 12.98 15.46
N THR A 4 -31.10 11.79 15.19
CA THR A 4 -31.16 10.68 16.16
C THR A 4 -30.42 9.44 15.67
N ALA A 5 -29.79 9.51 14.48
CA ALA A 5 -29.07 8.40 13.91
C ALA A 5 -27.75 8.17 14.67
N LYS A 6 -27.42 6.90 14.92
CA LYS A 6 -26.12 6.53 15.50
C LYS A 6 -25.01 6.51 14.46
N ILE A 7 -25.36 6.18 13.22
CA ILE A 7 -24.45 6.04 12.08
C ILE A 7 -25.10 6.68 10.86
N ILE A 8 -24.31 7.41 10.08
CA ILE A 8 -24.66 7.87 8.74
C ILE A 8 -23.60 7.35 7.78
N ALA A 9 -24.04 6.61 6.77
CA ALA A 9 -23.18 6.09 5.71
C ALA A 9 -23.38 6.89 4.42
N VAL A 10 -22.30 7.42 3.86
CA VAL A 10 -22.30 8.20 2.61
C VAL A 10 -21.67 7.37 1.49
N CYS A 11 -22.52 6.90 0.57
CA CYS A 11 -22.14 5.99 -0.52
C CYS A 11 -22.58 6.54 -1.89
N VAL A 12 -22.41 7.84 -2.12
CA VAL A 12 -22.72 8.48 -3.42
C VAL A 12 -21.52 8.42 -4.36
N ASP A 13 -21.76 8.55 -5.66
CA ASP A 13 -20.71 8.36 -6.68
C ASP A 13 -19.83 9.60 -6.89
N LYS A 14 -20.40 10.80 -6.76
CA LYS A 14 -19.69 12.05 -7.04
C LYS A 14 -18.94 12.54 -5.82
N ARG A 15 -17.62 12.72 -5.96
CA ARG A 15 -16.74 13.22 -4.89
C ARG A 15 -17.24 14.54 -4.31
N GLU A 16 -17.59 15.51 -5.16
CA GLU A 16 -18.04 16.83 -4.70
C GLU A 16 -19.35 16.75 -3.90
N SER A 17 -20.20 15.77 -4.23
CA SER A 17 -21.43 15.52 -3.48
C SER A 17 -21.11 14.87 -2.12
N THR A 18 -20.19 13.90 -2.10
CA THR A 18 -19.70 13.28 -0.86
C THR A 18 -19.12 14.34 0.07
N ASP A 19 -18.22 15.20 -0.42
CA ASP A 19 -17.55 16.25 0.36
C ASP A 19 -18.58 17.20 0.98
N ARG A 20 -19.56 17.65 0.18
CA ARG A 20 -20.62 18.54 0.66
C ARG A 20 -21.50 17.88 1.72
N ILE A 21 -21.83 16.59 1.56
CA ILE A 21 -22.61 15.84 2.53
C ILE A 21 -21.82 15.68 3.84
N VAL A 22 -20.52 15.38 3.76
CA VAL A 22 -19.64 15.24 4.92
C VAL A 22 -19.57 16.55 5.70
N GLU A 23 -19.35 17.67 5.01
CA GLU A 23 -19.34 19.01 5.63
C GLU A 23 -20.63 19.29 6.41
N LEU A 24 -21.79 19.04 5.78
CA LEU A 24 -23.11 19.27 6.40
C LEU A 24 -23.34 18.34 7.60
N ILE A 25 -23.02 17.05 7.48
CA ILE A 25 -23.21 16.10 8.58
C ILE A 25 -22.34 16.45 9.77
N LYS A 26 -21.07 16.82 9.53
CA LYS A 26 -20.14 17.21 10.60
C LYS A 26 -20.59 18.48 11.31
N ALA A 27 -21.21 19.42 10.60
CA ALA A 27 -21.76 20.64 11.18
C ALA A 27 -23.05 20.40 11.97
N GLU A 28 -24.01 19.67 11.40
CA GLU A 28 -25.37 19.56 11.93
C GLU A 28 -25.59 18.33 12.84
N PHE A 29 -24.83 17.26 12.64
CA PHE A 29 -25.01 15.97 13.32
C PHE A 29 -23.70 15.40 13.89
N PRO A 30 -22.94 16.16 14.71
CA PRO A 30 -21.61 15.75 15.18
C PRO A 30 -21.62 14.50 16.09
N LEU A 31 -22.79 14.10 16.61
CA LEU A 31 -22.94 12.91 17.46
C LEU A 31 -23.10 11.60 16.66
N ALA A 32 -23.44 11.68 15.37
CA ALA A 32 -23.57 10.50 14.53
C ALA A 32 -22.19 10.07 14.01
N ARG A 33 -21.91 8.77 14.03
CA ARG A 33 -20.70 8.22 13.40
C ARG A 33 -20.81 8.31 11.88
N LEU A 34 -19.81 8.87 11.22
CA LEU A 34 -19.81 9.13 9.78
C LEU A 34 -18.91 8.13 9.03
N LEU A 35 -19.54 7.22 8.28
CA LEU A 35 -18.85 6.25 7.43
C LEU A 35 -18.94 6.71 5.98
N VAL A 36 -17.82 6.77 5.25
CA VAL A 36 -17.81 7.33 3.89
C VAL A 36 -17.10 6.42 2.90
N ARG A 37 -17.76 6.14 1.78
CA ARG A 37 -17.11 5.53 0.63
C ARG A 37 -16.28 6.60 -0.10
N SER A 38 -14.97 6.44 -0.10
CA SER A 38 -14.04 7.31 -0.82
C SER A 38 -13.87 6.82 -2.26
N TYR A 39 -13.62 7.76 -3.18
CA TYR A 39 -13.48 7.48 -4.61
C TYR A 39 -12.10 6.89 -4.93
N ASP A 40 -11.06 7.54 -4.44
CA ASP A 40 -9.67 7.15 -4.65
C ASP A 40 -8.81 7.43 -3.41
N ARG A 41 -7.48 7.30 -3.55
CA ARG A 41 -6.52 7.58 -2.49
C ARG A 41 -6.50 9.06 -2.07
N GLY A 42 -6.61 10.01 -3.00
CA GLY A 42 -6.61 11.43 -2.66
C GLY A 42 -7.85 11.80 -1.86
N HIS A 43 -9.02 11.35 -2.32
CA HIS A 43 -10.28 11.54 -1.62
C HIS A 43 -10.28 10.85 -0.24
N THR A 44 -9.65 9.69 -0.09
CA THR A 44 -9.43 9.06 1.22
C THR A 44 -8.72 10.00 2.19
N ILE A 45 -7.61 10.59 1.75
CA ILE A 45 -6.80 11.50 2.57
C ILE A 45 -7.61 12.73 2.97
N ASP A 46 -8.36 13.32 2.03
CA ASP A 46 -9.20 14.48 2.32
C ASP A 46 -10.28 14.17 3.36
N LEU A 47 -10.93 13.00 3.26
CA LEU A 47 -11.96 12.58 4.20
C LEU A 47 -11.39 12.31 5.61
N ILE A 48 -10.20 11.71 5.70
CA ILE A 48 -9.50 11.51 6.98
C ILE A 48 -9.20 12.88 7.60
N ASN A 49 -8.69 13.82 6.81
CA ASN A 49 -8.42 15.20 7.27
C ASN A 49 -9.71 15.95 7.67
N ALA A 50 -10.84 15.67 7.02
CA ALA A 50 -12.16 16.17 7.40
C ALA A 50 -12.72 15.52 8.68
N GLY A 51 -12.00 14.56 9.26
CA GLY A 51 -12.37 13.89 10.51
C GLY A 51 -13.53 12.91 10.33
N VAL A 52 -13.63 12.28 9.16
CA VAL A 52 -14.55 11.15 8.95
C VAL A 52 -14.14 9.97 9.85
N ASP A 53 -15.13 9.26 10.36
CA ASP A 53 -14.93 8.24 11.39
C ASP A 53 -14.44 6.90 10.84
N TYR A 54 -14.78 6.61 9.59
CA TYR A 54 -14.30 5.47 8.85
C TYR A 54 -14.47 5.74 7.36
N GLN A 55 -13.47 5.35 6.57
CA GLN A 55 -13.53 5.46 5.12
C GLN A 55 -13.07 4.17 4.46
N ILE A 56 -13.62 3.90 3.27
CA ILE A 56 -13.16 2.81 2.42
C ILE A 56 -13.21 3.23 0.95
N ARG A 57 -12.15 2.92 0.21
CA ARG A 57 -12.08 3.17 -1.24
C ARG A 57 -12.99 2.19 -1.99
N GLU A 58 -13.78 2.72 -2.90
CA GLU A 58 -14.83 1.98 -3.63
C GLU A 58 -14.36 0.69 -4.32
N VAL A 59 -13.21 0.72 -5.00
CA VAL A 59 -12.74 -0.40 -5.84
C VAL A 59 -11.64 -1.21 -5.16
N TYR A 60 -11.12 -0.79 -4.00
CA TYR A 60 -9.88 -1.35 -3.43
C TYR A 60 -9.97 -2.85 -3.13
N GLU A 61 -10.95 -3.27 -2.32
CA GLU A 61 -11.07 -4.68 -1.94
C GLU A 61 -11.44 -5.56 -3.15
N SER A 62 -12.29 -5.08 -4.04
CA SER A 62 -12.64 -5.81 -5.27
C SER A 62 -11.42 -6.03 -6.17
N ALA A 63 -10.54 -5.03 -6.29
CA ALA A 63 -9.31 -5.15 -7.05
C ALA A 63 -8.34 -6.15 -6.42
N LEU A 64 -8.24 -6.18 -5.09
CA LEU A 64 -7.45 -7.17 -4.37
C LEU A 64 -7.97 -8.60 -4.60
N LEU A 65 -9.28 -8.81 -4.45
CA LEU A 65 -9.90 -10.12 -4.71
C LEU A 65 -9.70 -10.57 -6.16
N PHE A 66 -9.80 -9.65 -7.13
CA PHE A 66 -9.54 -9.96 -8.53
C PHE A 66 -8.06 -10.33 -8.77
N GLY A 67 -7.12 -9.62 -8.14
CA GLY A 67 -5.69 -9.94 -8.18
C GLY A 67 -5.39 -11.31 -7.58
N GLU A 68 -6.00 -11.65 -6.45
CA GLU A 68 -5.90 -12.97 -5.81
C GLU A 68 -6.36 -14.09 -6.77
N ALA A 69 -7.52 -13.89 -7.41
CA ALA A 69 -8.03 -14.84 -8.40
C ALA A 69 -7.08 -14.98 -9.59
N ALA A 70 -6.55 -13.87 -10.11
CA ALA A 70 -5.59 -13.90 -11.21
C ALA A 70 -4.30 -14.67 -10.87
N LEU A 71 -3.76 -14.52 -9.65
CA LEU A 71 -2.58 -15.26 -9.21
C LEU A 71 -2.84 -16.76 -9.13
N ARG A 72 -4.02 -17.17 -8.64
CA ARG A 72 -4.41 -18.58 -8.62
C ARG A 72 -4.53 -19.18 -10.01
N GLU A 73 -5.16 -18.46 -10.94
CA GLU A 73 -5.30 -18.91 -12.34
C GLU A 73 -3.94 -19.00 -13.06
N LEU A 74 -2.95 -18.22 -12.64
CA LEU A 74 -1.57 -18.33 -13.12
C LEU A 74 -0.80 -19.52 -12.50
N GLY A 75 -1.40 -20.25 -11.56
CA GLY A 75 -0.81 -21.41 -10.93
C GLY A 75 0.07 -21.11 -9.71
N ALA A 76 -0.06 -19.93 -9.09
CA ALA A 76 0.64 -19.64 -7.85
C ALA A 76 0.07 -20.48 -6.69
N GLU A 77 0.95 -20.94 -5.80
CA GLU A 77 0.54 -21.75 -4.64
C GLU A 77 -0.32 -20.95 -3.66
N PRO A 78 -1.33 -21.57 -3.00
CA PRO A 78 -2.26 -20.86 -2.12
C PRO A 78 -1.58 -20.03 -1.01
N ASP A 79 -0.51 -20.56 -0.42
CA ASP A 79 0.24 -19.88 0.63
C ASP A 79 1.01 -18.66 0.09
N GLU A 80 1.59 -18.77 -1.11
CA GLU A 80 2.25 -17.65 -1.78
C GLU A 80 1.24 -16.54 -2.11
N VAL A 81 0.07 -16.91 -2.64
CA VAL A 81 -1.01 -15.95 -2.92
C VAL A 81 -1.42 -15.23 -1.64
N ALA A 82 -1.63 -15.95 -0.54
CA ALA A 82 -2.01 -15.36 0.74
C ALA A 82 -0.95 -14.38 1.25
N GLN A 83 0.33 -14.73 1.16
CA GLN A 83 1.45 -13.86 1.54
C GLN A 83 1.49 -12.59 0.69
N VAL A 84 1.37 -12.71 -0.64
CA VAL A 84 1.37 -11.56 -1.56
C VAL A 84 0.19 -10.64 -1.25
N MET A 85 -1.01 -11.18 -1.03
CA MET A 85 -2.19 -10.38 -0.71
C MET A 85 -2.07 -9.66 0.64
N ALA A 86 -1.50 -10.30 1.66
CA ALA A 86 -1.24 -9.68 2.96
C ALA A 86 -0.20 -8.55 2.84
N ASP A 87 0.86 -8.78 2.08
CA ASP A 87 1.94 -7.82 1.88
C ASP A 87 1.48 -6.58 1.06
N VAL A 88 0.62 -6.77 0.05
CA VAL A 88 -0.01 -5.67 -0.70
C VAL A 88 -0.90 -4.81 0.22
N ARG A 89 -1.70 -5.43 1.08
CA ARG A 89 -2.55 -4.70 2.04
C ARG A 89 -1.71 -3.88 3.01
N ARG A 90 -0.71 -4.51 3.63
CA ARG A 90 0.20 -3.88 4.57
C ARG A 90 0.91 -2.67 3.96
N ARG A 91 1.48 -2.81 2.75
CA ARG A 91 2.17 -1.70 2.07
C ARG A 91 1.23 -0.58 1.66
N ASP A 92 0.00 -0.91 1.27
CA ASP A 92 -1.00 0.10 0.92
C ASP A 92 -1.41 0.94 2.15
N GLU A 93 -1.55 0.30 3.31
CA GLU A 93 -1.82 0.93 4.61
C GLU A 93 -0.63 1.78 5.07
N GLU A 94 0.58 1.21 5.14
CA GLU A 94 1.82 1.93 5.48
C GLU A 94 2.00 3.18 4.57
N ARG A 95 1.72 3.02 3.28
CA ARG A 95 1.81 4.15 2.34
C ARG A 95 0.72 5.19 2.59
N LEU A 96 -0.50 4.80 2.93
CA LEU A 96 -1.56 5.76 3.28
C LEU A 96 -1.14 6.60 4.49
N GLU A 97 -0.56 5.99 5.52
CA GLU A 97 -0.09 6.69 6.71
C GLU A 97 1.00 7.72 6.38
N LEU A 98 1.99 7.34 5.58
CA LEU A 98 3.01 8.27 5.09
C LEU A 98 2.40 9.40 4.27
N GLN A 99 1.43 9.09 3.41
CA GLN A 99 0.78 10.09 2.55
C GLN A 99 -0.08 11.08 3.35
N LEU A 100 -0.65 10.65 4.48
CA LEU A 100 -1.34 11.52 5.42
C LEU A 100 -0.36 12.48 6.11
N ALA A 101 0.83 12.00 6.47
CA ALA A 101 1.84 12.80 7.17
C ALA A 101 2.63 13.75 6.26
N GLU A 102 3.01 13.29 5.07
CA GLU A 102 4.00 13.95 4.20
C GLU A 102 3.43 14.39 2.84
N GLY A 103 2.17 14.03 2.55
CA GLY A 103 1.47 14.37 1.31
C GLY A 103 1.42 13.24 0.28
N ILE A 104 0.61 13.44 -0.78
CA ILE A 104 0.19 12.37 -1.72
C ILE A 104 1.35 11.64 -2.43
N PHE A 105 2.53 12.23 -2.52
CA PHE A 105 3.69 11.65 -3.18
C PHE A 105 4.58 10.79 -2.28
N ALA A 106 4.33 10.76 -0.97
CA ALA A 106 5.10 9.98 -0.02
C ALA A 106 4.93 8.46 -0.19
N GLY A 107 5.92 7.69 0.28
CA GLY A 107 5.91 6.23 0.27
C GLY A 107 5.85 5.58 -1.11
N ARG A 108 6.30 6.28 -2.17
CA ARG A 108 6.29 5.74 -3.55
C ARG A 108 7.11 4.46 -3.69
N ASP A 109 8.16 4.35 -2.90
CA ASP A 109 9.07 3.21 -2.81
C ASP A 109 8.45 1.95 -2.19
N LEU A 110 7.36 2.07 -1.44
CA LEU A 110 6.64 0.92 -0.89
C LEU A 110 5.85 0.17 -1.97
N VAL A 111 5.68 0.74 -3.17
CA VAL A 111 5.08 0.03 -4.31
C VAL A 111 6.09 -0.96 -4.89
N ARG A 112 5.70 -2.23 -5.01
CA ARG A 112 6.57 -3.29 -5.57
C ARG A 112 7.06 -2.89 -6.96
N GLY A 113 8.37 -2.89 -7.16
CA GLY A 113 9.02 -2.50 -8.43
C GLY A 113 9.20 -0.99 -8.63
N ALA A 114 8.82 -0.13 -7.68
CA ALA A 114 9.01 1.31 -7.80
C ALA A 114 10.46 1.78 -7.62
N ARG A 115 11.27 1.02 -6.87
CA ARG A 115 12.72 1.18 -6.86
C ARG A 115 13.31 0.23 -7.90
N PRO A 116 13.97 0.74 -8.96
CA PRO A 116 14.78 -0.10 -9.83
C PRO A 116 15.89 -0.71 -8.96
N VAL A 117 15.94 -2.03 -8.87
CA VAL A 117 17.11 -2.71 -8.33
C VAL A 117 18.08 -2.83 -9.50
N PRO A 118 19.22 -2.11 -9.50
CA PRO A 118 20.18 -2.23 -10.58
C PRO A 118 20.88 -3.57 -10.48
N THR A 119 20.30 -4.61 -11.06
CA THR A 119 21.03 -5.84 -11.34
C THR A 119 21.93 -5.59 -12.55
N PRO A 120 23.25 -5.85 -12.48
CA PRO A 120 24.09 -5.80 -13.66
C PRO A 120 23.55 -6.80 -14.67
N LEU A 121 23.11 -6.33 -15.84
CA LEU A 121 22.61 -7.19 -16.93
C LEU A 121 23.72 -8.09 -17.51
N SER A 122 24.97 -7.83 -17.16
CA SER A 122 26.15 -8.64 -17.47
C SER A 122 27.12 -8.58 -16.28
N PRO A 123 27.82 -9.68 -15.95
CA PRO A 123 28.91 -9.63 -14.99
C PRO A 123 29.99 -8.65 -15.48
N PRO A 124 30.55 -7.80 -14.60
CA PRO A 124 31.57 -6.84 -15.00
C PRO A 124 32.79 -7.58 -15.56
N LYS A 125 33.28 -7.15 -16.73
CA LYS A 125 34.47 -7.75 -17.38
C LYS A 125 35.75 -7.67 -16.52
N ARG A 126 35.75 -6.86 -15.46
CA ARG A 126 36.83 -6.76 -14.49
C ARG A 126 36.23 -6.87 -13.09
N PRO A 127 36.73 -7.79 -12.24
CA PRO A 127 36.34 -7.82 -10.84
C PRO A 127 36.75 -6.51 -10.18
N ALA A 128 35.96 -6.06 -9.21
CA ALA A 128 36.29 -4.88 -8.42
C ALA A 128 37.63 -5.15 -7.69
N GLN A 129 38.67 -4.42 -8.07
CA GLN A 129 39.92 -4.41 -7.33
C GLN A 129 39.84 -3.31 -6.29
N THR A 130 40.02 -3.68 -5.03
CA THR A 130 40.19 -2.70 -3.94
C THR A 130 41.48 -1.93 -4.19
N ILE A 131 41.38 -0.60 -4.15
CA ILE A 131 42.52 0.32 -4.30
C ILE A 131 43.43 0.35 -3.07
N ASN A 132 43.05 -0.32 -1.98
CA ASN A 132 43.85 -0.46 -0.77
C ASN A 132 44.18 -1.94 -0.52
N GLU A 133 45.47 -2.24 -0.38
CA GLU A 133 46.02 -3.59 -0.11
C GLU A 133 45.68 -4.14 1.29
N GLN A 134 44.88 -3.44 2.11
CA GLN A 134 44.65 -3.81 3.51
C GLN A 134 43.23 -4.28 3.87
N GLU A 135 42.29 -4.35 2.92
CA GLU A 135 41.02 -5.03 3.14
C GLU A 135 40.66 -5.88 1.93
N ALA A 136 41.16 -7.12 1.95
CA ALA A 136 40.61 -8.22 1.18
C ALA A 136 40.08 -9.25 2.19
N ALA A 137 38.80 -9.13 2.57
CA ALA A 137 38.05 -10.23 3.18
C ALA A 137 37.31 -10.98 2.05
N PRO A 138 37.29 -12.33 2.04
CA PRO A 138 36.93 -13.12 0.88
C PRO A 138 35.42 -13.09 0.64
N ALA A 139 35.02 -12.61 -0.54
CA ALA A 139 33.65 -12.69 -1.04
C ALA A 139 33.22 -14.12 -1.42
N GLU A 140 34.13 -15.10 -1.35
CA GLU A 140 33.87 -16.49 -1.75
C GLU A 140 33.27 -17.35 -0.63
N ALA A 141 33.33 -16.93 0.64
CA ALA A 141 32.79 -17.72 1.77
C ALA A 141 31.26 -17.61 1.94
N ALA A 142 30.64 -16.53 1.46
CA ALA A 142 29.20 -16.29 1.63
C ALA A 142 28.35 -17.06 0.59
N GLU A 143 28.90 -17.35 -0.60
CA GLU A 143 28.19 -18.10 -1.64
C GLU A 143 28.12 -19.62 -1.37
N GLU A 144 28.98 -20.14 -0.49
CA GLU A 144 29.02 -21.57 -0.14
C GLU A 144 28.07 -21.89 1.05
N GLU A 145 27.95 -21.00 2.04
CA GLU A 145 26.96 -21.12 3.13
C GLU A 145 25.51 -21.04 2.62
N GLU A 146 25.22 -20.13 1.67
CA GLU A 146 23.88 -20.01 1.08
C GLU A 146 23.53 -21.23 0.20
N ARG A 147 24.50 -22.03 -0.25
CA ARG A 147 24.25 -23.28 -1.01
C ARG A 147 24.00 -24.51 -0.14
N GLU A 148 24.51 -24.54 1.09
CA GLU A 148 24.27 -25.64 2.04
C GLU A 148 22.94 -25.47 2.79
N GLU A 149 22.44 -24.24 3.00
CA GLU A 149 21.21 -24.00 3.78
C GLU A 149 19.91 -24.20 2.98
N ILE A 150 19.98 -24.29 1.64
CA ILE A 150 18.86 -24.61 0.73
C ILE A 150 18.91 -26.05 0.17
N GLY A 151 19.75 -26.91 0.75
CA GLY A 151 19.85 -28.34 0.44
C GLY A 151 18.77 -29.19 1.13
#